data_AF-A0A929A0S3-F1
#
_entry.id   AF-A0A929A0S3-F1
#
_cell.length_a   1.000
_cell.length_b   1.000
_cell.length_c   1.000
_cell.angle_alpha   90.00
_cell.angle_beta   90.00
_cell.angle_gamma   90.00
#
_symmetry.space_group_name_H-M   'P 1'
#
loop_
_entity.id
_entity.type
_entity.pdbx_description
1 polymer ?
#
loop_
_entity_poly.entity_id
_entity_poly.type
_entity_poly.pdbx_seq_one_letter_code
_entity_poly.pdbx_strand_id
1 'polypeptide(L)'
;MLPSDLTHPLPTSHELPSSDDTPVDNEDQNFLPNFLLFLLESVWKHRVDWFFGVDMAVYHTTGVSPYVPVVPDGFLSLAVERRKGGKSRRSYVVWEENGVVPTLALEIVSATPGGEYDEKMQIYARLGVLYYLIYNPEFWRRDQHQPFEIYKLVDNAYQLQIGEPYWMAEIGLGIGRYHRSFGEIEREVLYWYDGQGDRHLAADEQVEVERQERERLLERLRAMGINPEDLQ
;
A
#
# COMPACT_ATOMS: atom_id res chain seq x y z
N MET A 1 26.37 -11.63 -33.83
CA MET A 1 26.37 -10.17 -34.00
C MET A 1 25.07 -9.66 -33.43
N LEU A 2 25.11 -9.03 -32.25
CA LEU A 2 23.96 -8.32 -31.68
C LEU A 2 23.76 -7.03 -32.48
N PRO A 3 22.53 -6.65 -32.86
CA PRO A 3 22.29 -5.37 -33.52
C PRO A 3 22.62 -4.25 -32.53
N SER A 4 23.50 -3.35 -32.97
CA SER A 4 23.80 -2.10 -32.30
C SER A 4 22.61 -1.15 -32.46
N ASP A 5 21.64 -1.23 -31.56
CA ASP A 5 20.75 -0.09 -31.34
C ASP A 5 21.37 0.79 -30.27
N LEU A 6 21.65 2.02 -30.69
CA LEU A 6 22.27 3.06 -29.90
C LEU A 6 21.43 3.33 -28.65
N THR A 7 22.01 2.90 -27.54
CA THR A 7 21.82 3.31 -26.16
C THR A 7 21.48 4.80 -26.03
N HIS A 8 20.19 5.14 -26.05
CA HIS A 8 19.76 6.25 -25.22
C HIS A 8 19.80 5.78 -23.77
N PRO A 9 20.57 6.43 -22.87
CA PRO A 9 20.47 6.11 -21.45
C PRO A 9 19.03 6.32 -21.02
N LEU A 10 18.49 5.38 -20.23
CA LEU A 10 17.16 5.55 -19.65
C LEU A 10 17.13 6.84 -18.82
N PRO A 11 16.02 7.61 -18.85
CA PRO A 11 15.94 8.87 -18.13
C PRO A 11 16.06 8.65 -16.63
N THR A 12 16.63 9.61 -15.92
CA THR A 12 16.69 9.61 -14.46
C THR A 12 15.39 10.15 -13.87
N SER A 13 15.15 9.91 -12.57
CA SER A 13 14.00 10.48 -11.86
C SER A 13 13.99 12.02 -11.83
N HIS A 14 15.09 12.67 -12.22
CA HIS A 14 15.19 14.13 -12.34
C HIS A 14 14.69 14.67 -13.69
N GLU A 15 14.70 13.84 -14.72
CA GLU A 15 14.29 14.19 -16.09
C GLU A 15 12.84 13.78 -16.38
N LEU A 16 12.25 13.01 -15.48
CA LEU A 16 10.89 12.51 -15.57
C LEU A 16 9.92 13.41 -14.80
N PRO A 17 8.69 13.59 -15.30
CA PRO A 17 7.62 14.23 -14.54
C PRO A 17 7.42 13.58 -13.16
N SER A 18 7.10 14.40 -12.16
CA SER A 18 6.79 13.94 -10.81
C SER A 18 5.42 14.42 -10.33
N SER A 19 4.62 14.98 -11.23
CA SER A 19 3.24 15.41 -11.03
C SER A 19 2.53 15.23 -12.36
N ASP A 20 1.31 14.72 -12.34
CA ASP A 20 0.34 15.06 -13.37
C ASP A 20 -0.39 16.35 -12.92
N ASP A 21 -0.95 17.10 -13.86
CA ASP A 21 -1.63 18.37 -13.58
C ASP A 21 -3.15 18.17 -13.38
N THR A 22 -3.61 16.98 -12.96
CA THR A 22 -5.05 16.63 -13.01
C THR A 22 -5.59 16.13 -11.66
N PRO A 23 -5.88 17.04 -10.70
CA PRO A 23 -6.44 16.63 -9.41
C PRO A 23 -7.92 16.25 -9.57
N VAL A 24 -8.18 14.96 -9.71
CA VAL A 24 -9.55 14.39 -9.85
C VAL A 24 -9.88 13.37 -8.77
N ASP A 25 -8.98 13.12 -7.83
CA ASP A 25 -9.15 12.12 -6.77
C ASP A 25 -10.25 12.51 -5.80
N ASN A 26 -11.03 11.51 -5.39
CA ASN A 26 -12.01 11.66 -4.33
C ASN A 26 -11.39 11.51 -2.93
N GLU A 27 -12.21 11.70 -1.89
CA GLU A 27 -11.74 11.67 -0.50
C GLU A 27 -11.10 10.33 -0.11
N ASP A 28 -11.64 9.21 -0.57
CA ASP A 28 -11.15 7.88 -0.20
C ASP A 28 -9.88 7.50 -0.96
N GLN A 29 -9.75 7.91 -2.23
CA GLN A 29 -8.51 7.78 -3.01
C GLN A 29 -7.33 8.51 -2.35
N ASN A 30 -7.60 9.65 -1.71
CA ASN A 30 -6.59 10.36 -0.93
C ASN A 30 -6.33 9.72 0.45
N PHE A 31 -7.40 9.38 1.18
CA PHE A 31 -7.29 8.96 2.57
C PHE A 31 -6.69 7.56 2.72
N LEU A 32 -7.18 6.58 1.96
CA LEU A 32 -6.94 5.17 2.22
C LEU A 32 -5.48 4.73 1.97
N PRO A 33 -4.81 5.13 0.86
CA PRO A 33 -3.41 4.75 0.65
C PRO A 33 -2.49 5.37 1.69
N ASN A 34 -2.75 6.62 2.10
CA ASN A 34 -2.03 7.29 3.17
C ASN A 34 -2.26 6.61 4.52
N PHE A 35 -3.50 6.19 4.81
CA PHE A 35 -3.83 5.44 6.01
C PHE A 35 -3.04 4.11 6.08
N LEU A 36 -3.02 3.36 4.99
CA LEU A 36 -2.24 2.12 4.89
C LEU A 36 -0.73 2.36 5.05
N LEU A 37 -0.20 3.44 4.46
CA LEU A 37 1.19 3.84 4.63
C LEU A 37 1.51 4.08 6.11
N PHE A 38 0.75 4.92 6.81
CA PHE A 38 1.01 5.23 8.23
C PHE A 38 0.87 4.00 9.13
N LEU A 39 -0.09 3.12 8.85
CA LEU A 39 -0.21 1.85 9.57
C LEU A 39 1.04 0.99 9.32
N LEU A 40 1.51 0.89 8.07
CA LEU A 40 2.70 0.13 7.73
C LEU A 40 3.96 0.72 8.38
N GLU A 41 4.08 2.05 8.50
CA GLU A 41 5.18 2.68 9.22
C GLU A 41 5.24 2.26 10.70
N SER A 42 4.08 1.99 11.32
CA SER A 42 4.00 1.47 12.69
C SER A 42 4.36 -0.02 12.73
N VAL A 43 3.75 -0.84 11.87
CA VAL A 43 3.97 -2.30 11.80
C VAL A 43 5.43 -2.63 11.49
N TRP A 44 6.05 -1.88 10.57
CA TRP A 44 7.41 -2.07 10.09
C TRP A 44 8.36 -0.96 10.54
N LYS A 45 8.15 -0.44 11.76
CA LYS A 45 8.94 0.65 12.37
C LYS A 45 10.45 0.46 12.26
N HIS A 46 10.93 -0.77 12.44
CA HIS A 46 12.35 -1.13 12.42
C HIS A 46 12.84 -1.74 11.11
N ARG A 47 11.96 -1.88 10.12
CA ARG A 47 12.27 -2.43 8.81
C ARG A 47 12.62 -1.31 7.83
N VAL A 48 13.68 -1.48 7.04
CA VAL A 48 14.23 -0.45 6.15
C VAL A 48 14.35 -0.87 4.68
N ASP A 49 14.03 -2.13 4.36
CA ASP A 49 14.09 -2.77 3.05
C ASP A 49 12.72 -2.78 2.34
N TRP A 50 11.98 -1.68 2.42
CA TRP A 50 10.69 -1.51 1.74
C TRP A 50 10.42 -0.06 1.41
N PHE A 51 9.56 0.20 0.43
CA PHE A 51 9.03 1.51 0.11
C PHE A 51 7.55 1.40 -0.25
N PHE A 52 6.73 2.29 0.30
CA PHE A 52 5.33 2.43 -0.08
C PHE A 52 5.12 3.82 -0.69
N GLY A 53 4.65 3.85 -1.94
CA GLY A 53 4.29 5.07 -2.66
C GLY A 53 2.79 5.28 -2.65
N VAL A 54 2.36 6.54 -2.61
CA VAL A 54 0.97 6.97 -2.74
C VAL A 54 0.94 7.98 -3.88
N ASP A 55 0.01 7.82 -4.81
CA ASP A 55 -0.15 8.68 -5.99
C ASP A 55 1.20 9.06 -6.63
N MET A 56 2.00 8.03 -6.91
CA MET A 56 3.38 8.20 -7.36
C MET A 56 3.63 7.40 -8.63
N ALA A 57 4.13 8.12 -9.65
CA ALA A 57 4.52 7.54 -10.92
C ALA A 57 5.53 6.39 -10.77
N VAL A 58 5.18 5.23 -11.32
CA VAL A 58 6.05 4.07 -11.50
C VAL A 58 6.49 4.06 -12.96
N TYR A 59 7.76 4.38 -13.20
CA TYR A 59 8.37 4.35 -14.53
C TYR A 59 8.97 2.98 -14.82
N HIS A 60 8.61 2.41 -15.96
CA HIS A 60 8.95 1.05 -16.35
C HIS A 60 9.22 0.95 -17.87
N THR A 61 9.81 -0.15 -18.30
CA THR A 61 10.20 -0.38 -19.71
C THR A 61 9.27 -1.34 -20.45
N THR A 62 8.25 -1.87 -19.78
CA THR A 62 7.28 -2.83 -20.35
C THR A 62 6.10 -2.17 -21.05
N GLY A 63 5.97 -0.84 -20.94
CA GLY A 63 4.93 -0.04 -21.59
C GLY A 63 5.32 0.42 -23.00
N VAL A 64 4.58 1.39 -23.52
CA VAL A 64 4.84 1.97 -24.85
C VAL A 64 6.10 2.83 -24.92
N SER A 65 6.52 3.41 -23.78
CA SER A 65 7.67 4.30 -23.67
C SER A 65 8.13 4.39 -22.21
N PRO A 66 9.45 4.49 -21.93
CA PRO A 66 9.97 4.69 -20.57
C PRO A 66 9.62 6.07 -19.97
N TYR A 67 9.02 6.97 -20.76
CA TYR A 67 8.53 8.28 -20.31
C TYR A 67 7.05 8.28 -19.91
N VAL A 68 6.34 7.16 -20.11
CA VAL A 68 4.93 7.01 -19.75
C VAL A 68 4.87 6.11 -18.52
N PRO A 69 4.57 6.64 -17.33
CA PRO A 69 4.45 5.84 -16.13
C PRO A 69 3.07 5.17 -16.04
N VAL A 70 2.96 4.20 -15.15
CA VAL A 70 1.68 3.89 -14.51
C VAL A 70 1.64 4.60 -13.16
N VAL A 71 0.47 5.10 -12.75
CA VAL A 71 0.27 5.79 -11.48
C VAL A 71 -0.75 4.99 -10.65
N PRO A 72 -0.30 4.20 -9.67
CA PRO A 72 -1.19 3.54 -8.71
C PRO A 72 -1.64 4.51 -7.61
N ASP A 73 -2.85 4.33 -7.08
CA ASP A 73 -3.29 5.04 -5.86
C ASP A 73 -2.38 4.72 -4.68
N GLY A 74 -1.90 3.48 -4.60
CA GLY A 74 -0.81 3.08 -3.71
C GLY A 74 -0.03 1.89 -4.24
N PHE A 75 1.22 1.74 -3.82
CA PHE A 75 1.99 0.53 -4.11
C PHE A 75 3.03 0.25 -3.04
N LEU A 76 3.41 -1.03 -2.90
CA LEU A 76 4.45 -1.49 -2.00
C LEU A 76 5.54 -2.22 -2.78
N SER A 77 6.79 -1.80 -2.60
CA SER A 77 7.98 -2.50 -3.08
C SER A 77 8.81 -3.02 -1.91
N LEU A 78 9.17 -4.30 -1.94
CA LEU A 78 10.11 -4.91 -0.99
C LEU A 78 11.52 -4.91 -1.55
N ALA A 79 12.52 -5.13 -0.70
CA ALA A 79 13.94 -5.21 -1.05
C ALA A 79 14.50 -3.92 -1.71
N VAL A 80 13.89 -2.78 -1.41
CA VAL A 80 14.38 -1.44 -1.79
C VAL A 80 14.58 -0.57 -0.56
N GLU A 81 15.44 0.44 -0.64
CA GLU A 81 15.66 1.36 0.49
C GLU A 81 14.39 2.14 0.82
N ARG A 82 14.03 2.23 2.11
CA ARG A 82 12.93 3.11 2.56
C ARG A 82 13.15 4.57 2.21
N ARG A 83 14.41 5.03 2.27
CA ARG A 83 14.85 6.36 1.86
C ARG A 83 16.07 6.25 0.94
N LYS A 84 15.83 6.19 -0.37
CA LYS A 84 16.88 6.06 -1.39
C LYS A 84 17.96 7.14 -1.22
N GLY A 85 19.17 6.73 -0.85
CA GLY A 85 20.28 7.65 -0.62
C GLY A 85 19.99 8.73 0.43
N GLY A 86 19.13 8.43 1.41
CA GLY A 86 18.72 9.34 2.47
C GLY A 86 17.76 10.45 2.04
N LYS A 87 17.17 10.38 0.84
CA LYS A 87 16.27 11.40 0.28
C LYS A 87 14.88 10.83 -0.01
N SER A 88 13.91 11.72 -0.20
CA SER A 88 12.58 11.38 -0.74
C SER A 88 12.69 11.07 -2.24
N ARG A 89 11.89 10.11 -2.70
CA ARG A 89 11.72 9.81 -4.13
C ARG A 89 10.82 10.85 -4.78
N ARG A 90 11.18 11.27 -6.00
CA ARG A 90 10.30 12.09 -6.86
C ARG A 90 9.32 11.22 -7.65
N SER A 91 9.79 10.04 -8.05
CA SER A 91 9.05 9.00 -8.73
C SER A 91 9.72 7.66 -8.42
N TYR A 92 9.03 6.56 -8.71
CA TYR A 92 9.57 5.22 -8.59
C TYR A 92 10.07 4.74 -9.94
N VAL A 93 11.38 4.77 -10.14
CA VAL A 93 12.00 4.46 -11.43
C VAL A 93 12.63 3.06 -11.35
N VAL A 94 11.99 2.06 -11.97
CA VAL A 94 12.35 0.65 -11.80
C VAL A 94 13.82 0.36 -12.11
N TRP A 95 14.39 0.96 -13.16
CA TRP A 95 15.81 0.77 -13.50
C TRP A 95 16.78 1.47 -12.54
N GLU A 96 16.34 2.49 -11.81
CA GLU A 96 17.13 3.07 -10.71
C GLU A 96 16.93 2.33 -9.38
N GLU A 97 15.97 1.40 -9.30
CA GLU A 97 15.75 0.50 -8.16
C GLU A 97 16.29 -0.91 -8.48
N ASN A 98 17.32 -1.01 -9.33
CA ASN A 98 17.95 -2.27 -9.75
C ASN A 98 16.99 -3.30 -10.40
N GLY A 99 15.94 -2.82 -11.06
CA GLY A 99 14.94 -3.67 -11.69
C GLY A 99 13.88 -4.20 -10.71
N VAL A 100 13.88 -3.76 -9.45
CA VAL A 100 12.85 -4.13 -8.49
C VAL A 100 11.54 -3.41 -8.85
N VAL A 101 10.50 -4.21 -9.09
CA VAL A 101 9.14 -3.74 -9.36
C VAL A 101 8.31 -3.77 -8.07
N PRO A 102 7.19 -3.01 -8.00
CA PRO A 102 6.25 -3.14 -6.90
C PRO A 102 5.82 -4.58 -6.68
N THR A 103 5.83 -5.02 -5.42
CA THR A 103 5.29 -6.32 -4.99
C THR A 103 3.77 -6.29 -4.95
N LEU A 104 3.19 -5.14 -4.56
CA LEU A 104 1.74 -4.90 -4.54
C LEU A 104 1.43 -3.57 -5.22
N ALA A 105 0.39 -3.53 -6.05
CA ALA A 105 -0.28 -2.30 -6.50
C ALA A 105 -1.71 -2.26 -5.96
N LEU A 106 -2.15 -1.08 -5.56
CA LEU A 106 -3.49 -0.77 -5.03
C LEU A 106 -4.16 0.25 -5.95
N GLU A 107 -5.39 -0.05 -6.32
CA GLU A 107 -6.31 0.84 -7.03
C GLU A 107 -7.62 0.94 -6.27
N ILE A 108 -8.12 2.16 -6.14
CA ILE A 108 -9.37 2.52 -5.48
C ILE A 108 -10.29 3.06 -6.57
N VAL A 109 -11.35 2.30 -6.84
CA VAL A 109 -12.30 2.63 -7.89
C VAL A 109 -13.08 3.90 -7.52
N SER A 110 -13.00 4.92 -8.38
CA SER A 110 -13.86 6.11 -8.32
C SER A 110 -15.14 5.95 -9.18
N ALA A 111 -16.01 6.96 -9.15
CA ALA A 111 -17.29 6.95 -9.88
C ALA A 111 -17.14 6.88 -11.42
N THR A 112 -15.99 7.27 -11.97
CA THR A 112 -15.69 7.16 -13.42
C THR A 112 -14.66 6.07 -13.67
N PRO A 113 -14.91 5.12 -14.60
CA PRO A 113 -13.94 4.05 -14.89
C PRO A 113 -12.59 4.59 -15.38
N GLY A 114 -11.49 4.19 -14.75
CA GLY A 114 -10.12 4.56 -15.10
C GLY A 114 -9.28 3.42 -15.70
N GLY A 115 -9.91 2.31 -16.11
CA GLY A 115 -9.22 1.18 -16.76
C GLY A 115 -8.54 0.20 -15.80
N GLU A 116 -8.94 0.20 -14.52
CA GLU A 116 -8.35 -0.65 -13.46
C GLU A 116 -8.43 -2.14 -13.83
N TYR A 117 -9.56 -2.58 -14.36
CA TYR A 117 -9.83 -3.99 -14.67
C TYR A 117 -9.27 -4.48 -16.01
N ASP A 118 -8.80 -3.55 -16.86
CA ASP A 118 -8.35 -3.87 -18.22
C ASP A 118 -6.90 -3.44 -18.43
N GLU A 119 -6.68 -2.16 -18.75
CA GLU A 119 -5.37 -1.64 -19.16
C GLU A 119 -4.36 -1.72 -18.02
N LYS A 120 -4.71 -1.23 -16.82
CA LYS A 120 -3.81 -1.24 -15.66
C LYS A 120 -3.46 -2.68 -15.25
N MET A 121 -4.45 -3.57 -15.20
CA MET A 121 -4.24 -4.99 -14.93
C MET A 121 -3.21 -5.62 -15.88
N GLN A 122 -3.33 -5.38 -17.19
CA GLN A 122 -2.38 -5.90 -18.18
C GLN A 122 -0.99 -5.27 -18.05
N ILE A 123 -0.92 -3.98 -17.72
CA ILE A 123 0.34 -3.29 -17.43
C ILE A 123 1.01 -3.97 -16.23
N TYR A 124 0.34 -4.05 -15.07
CA TYR A 124 0.91 -4.64 -13.86
C TYR A 124 1.32 -6.10 -14.03
N ALA A 125 0.54 -6.91 -14.76
CA ALA A 125 0.91 -8.28 -15.10
C ALA A 125 2.21 -8.33 -15.92
N ARG A 126 2.36 -7.46 -16.93
CA ARG A 126 3.59 -7.37 -17.74
C ARG A 126 4.79 -6.84 -16.94
N LEU A 127 4.59 -5.92 -16.00
CA LEU A 127 5.65 -5.46 -15.09
C LEU A 127 6.09 -6.59 -14.14
N GLY A 128 5.22 -7.54 -13.83
CA GLY A 128 5.49 -8.59 -12.84
C GLY A 128 5.09 -8.19 -11.42
N VAL A 129 4.14 -7.27 -11.25
CA VAL A 129 3.60 -6.92 -9.93
C VAL A 129 2.87 -8.13 -9.37
N LEU A 130 3.34 -8.67 -8.24
CA LEU A 130 2.88 -9.96 -7.74
C LEU A 130 1.42 -9.91 -7.26
N TYR A 131 1.05 -8.84 -6.55
CA TYR A 131 -0.28 -8.64 -6.02
C TYR A 131 -0.92 -7.40 -6.62
N TYR A 132 -2.16 -7.54 -7.09
CA TYR A 132 -2.94 -6.41 -7.55
C TYR A 132 -4.25 -6.36 -6.77
N LEU A 133 -4.40 -5.30 -5.97
CA LEU A 133 -5.55 -5.07 -5.12
C LEU A 133 -6.43 -3.98 -5.71
N ILE A 134 -7.69 -4.31 -5.92
CA ILE A 134 -8.73 -3.37 -6.32
C ILE A 134 -9.73 -3.24 -5.17
N TYR A 135 -9.92 -2.02 -4.69
CA TYR A 135 -10.92 -1.68 -3.68
C TYR A 135 -12.02 -0.84 -4.32
N ASN A 136 -13.27 -1.29 -4.18
CA ASN A 136 -14.44 -0.68 -4.79
C ASN A 136 -15.55 -0.48 -3.76
N PRO A 137 -15.49 0.59 -2.93
CA PRO A 137 -16.48 0.82 -1.89
C PRO A 137 -17.90 1.07 -2.46
N GLU A 138 -18.01 1.55 -3.70
CA GLU A 138 -19.29 1.80 -4.39
C GLU A 138 -19.73 0.64 -5.31
N PHE A 139 -19.32 -0.60 -5.04
CA PHE A 139 -19.51 -1.75 -5.95
C PHE A 139 -20.96 -1.98 -6.42
N TRP A 140 -21.97 -1.64 -5.63
CA TRP A 140 -23.40 -1.73 -6.01
C TRP A 140 -23.77 -0.88 -7.23
N ARG A 141 -22.95 0.13 -7.55
CA ARG A 141 -23.14 1.02 -8.71
C ARG A 141 -22.39 0.52 -9.95
N ARG A 142 -21.53 -0.50 -9.83
CA ARG A 142 -20.65 -1.02 -10.89
C ARG A 142 -20.94 -2.50 -11.18
N ASP A 143 -20.47 -2.96 -12.33
CA ASP A 143 -20.72 -4.27 -12.94
C ASP A 143 -20.22 -5.46 -12.08
N GLN A 144 -21.06 -6.05 -11.21
CA GLN A 144 -20.88 -7.35 -10.50
C GLN A 144 -19.53 -7.62 -9.78
N HIS A 145 -18.61 -6.66 -9.72
CA HIS A 145 -17.33 -6.77 -9.03
C HIS A 145 -17.54 -6.73 -7.51
N GLN A 146 -16.65 -7.41 -6.79
CA GLN A 146 -16.68 -7.40 -5.33
C GLN A 146 -16.08 -6.10 -4.79
N PRO A 147 -16.47 -5.64 -3.58
CA PRO A 147 -15.89 -4.46 -2.96
C PRO A 147 -14.39 -4.59 -2.67
N PHE A 148 -13.90 -5.81 -2.55
CA PHE A 148 -12.51 -6.15 -2.29
C PHE A 148 -12.09 -7.30 -3.20
N GLU A 149 -11.11 -7.04 -4.06
CA GLU A 149 -10.57 -8.04 -4.98
C GLU A 149 -9.05 -7.99 -4.94
N ILE A 150 -8.44 -9.13 -4.61
CA ILE A 150 -6.99 -9.28 -4.68
C ILE A 150 -6.63 -10.35 -5.69
N TYR A 151 -5.79 -9.98 -6.63
CA TYR A 151 -5.29 -10.84 -7.68
C TYR A 151 -3.83 -11.17 -7.39
N LYS A 152 -3.46 -12.44 -7.54
CA LYS A 152 -2.07 -12.89 -7.49
C LYS A 152 -1.61 -13.25 -8.90
N LEU A 153 -0.43 -12.76 -9.28
CA LEU A 153 0.19 -13.09 -10.56
C LEU A 153 0.73 -14.53 -10.52
N VAL A 154 0.23 -15.39 -11.40
CA VAL A 154 0.65 -16.79 -11.56
C VAL A 154 0.80 -17.06 -13.05
N ASP A 155 1.98 -17.52 -13.47
CA ASP A 155 2.30 -17.79 -14.88
C ASP A 155 1.94 -16.63 -15.82
N ASN A 156 2.28 -15.40 -15.41
CA ASN A 156 1.99 -14.13 -16.11
C ASN A 156 0.49 -13.78 -16.27
N ALA A 157 -0.40 -14.44 -15.53
CA ALA A 157 -1.82 -14.11 -15.50
C ALA A 157 -2.29 -13.85 -14.06
N TYR A 158 -3.13 -12.84 -13.88
CA TYR A 158 -3.74 -12.56 -12.59
C TYR A 158 -4.84 -13.57 -12.29
N GLN A 159 -4.77 -14.18 -11.11
CA GLN A 159 -5.80 -15.07 -10.58
C GLN A 159 -6.44 -14.42 -9.37
N LEU A 160 -7.75 -14.24 -9.40
CA LEU A 160 -8.52 -13.74 -8.26
C LEU A 160 -8.34 -14.69 -7.07
N GLN A 161 -8.03 -14.13 -5.92
CA GLN A 161 -7.86 -14.86 -4.68
C GLN A 161 -9.08 -14.71 -3.80
N ILE A 162 -9.38 -15.75 -3.03
CA ILE A 162 -10.54 -15.80 -2.14
C ILE A 162 -10.06 -15.67 -0.69
N GLY A 163 -10.76 -14.84 0.08
CA GLY A 163 -10.54 -14.67 1.51
C GLY A 163 -10.32 -13.20 1.87
N GLU A 164 -10.83 -12.82 3.03
CA GLU A 164 -10.68 -11.48 3.59
C GLU A 164 -10.61 -11.60 5.13
N PRO A 165 -9.50 -11.22 5.78
CA PRO A 165 -8.27 -10.71 5.17
C PRO A 165 -7.55 -11.77 4.32
N TYR A 166 -6.93 -11.34 3.23
CA TYR A 166 -6.10 -12.21 2.40
C TYR A 166 -4.64 -12.13 2.83
N TRP A 167 -4.04 -13.26 3.20
CA TRP A 167 -2.63 -13.34 3.58
C TRP A 167 -1.70 -13.38 2.36
N MET A 168 -0.84 -12.38 2.24
CA MET A 168 0.18 -12.30 1.19
C MET A 168 1.52 -12.81 1.73
N ALA A 169 1.80 -14.09 1.51
CA ALA A 169 2.96 -14.77 2.09
C ALA A 169 4.30 -14.10 1.77
N GLU A 170 4.46 -13.60 0.54
CA GLU A 170 5.67 -12.91 0.07
C GLU A 170 5.86 -11.53 0.71
N ILE A 171 4.78 -10.92 1.22
CA ILE A 171 4.81 -9.65 1.95
C ILE A 171 4.93 -9.88 3.45
N GLY A 172 4.37 -10.99 3.96
CA GLY A 172 4.28 -11.27 5.39
C GLY A 172 3.22 -10.42 6.08
N LEU A 173 2.18 -9.99 5.35
CA LEU A 173 1.02 -9.26 5.86
C LEU A 173 -0.25 -9.74 5.17
N GLY A 174 -1.36 -9.72 5.90
CA GLY A 174 -2.70 -9.82 5.35
C GLY A 174 -3.27 -8.43 5.05
N ILE A 175 -4.25 -8.37 4.15
CA ILE A 175 -5.01 -7.15 3.87
C ILE A 175 -6.50 -7.45 3.77
N GLY A 176 -7.33 -6.57 4.31
CA GLY A 176 -8.78 -6.72 4.30
C GLY A 176 -9.50 -5.48 4.83
N ARG A 177 -10.82 -5.45 4.67
CA ARG A 177 -11.69 -4.36 5.10
C ARG A 177 -12.03 -4.45 6.58
N TYR A 178 -12.15 -3.28 7.18
CA TYR A 178 -12.55 -3.10 8.57
C TYR A 178 -13.37 -1.82 8.72
N HIS A 179 -14.46 -1.91 9.48
CA HIS A 179 -15.26 -0.75 9.85
C HIS A 179 -14.62 -0.08 11.06
N ARG A 180 -14.09 1.12 10.87
CA ARG A 180 -13.43 1.89 11.91
C ARG A 180 -14.20 3.17 12.20
N SER A 181 -14.33 3.49 13.48
CA SER A 181 -14.81 4.81 13.93
C SER A 181 -13.64 5.79 14.01
N PHE A 182 -13.76 6.91 13.32
CA PHE A 182 -12.89 8.08 13.41
C PHE A 182 -13.66 9.18 14.14
N GLY A 183 -13.63 9.15 15.48
CA GLY A 183 -14.51 9.97 16.31
C GLY A 183 -15.97 9.52 16.15
N GLU A 184 -16.84 10.42 15.69
CA GLU A 184 -18.27 10.14 15.48
C GLU A 184 -18.60 9.55 14.10
N ILE A 185 -17.59 9.42 13.22
CA ILE A 185 -17.78 8.96 11.84
C ILE A 185 -17.32 7.49 11.72
N GLU A 186 -18.20 6.60 11.29
CA GLU A 186 -17.81 5.25 10.89
C GLU A 186 -17.45 5.21 9.40
N ARG A 187 -16.33 4.56 9.07
CA ARG A 187 -15.88 4.36 7.69
C ARG A 187 -15.32 2.94 7.50
N GLU A 188 -15.66 2.30 6.38
CA GLU A 188 -14.98 1.10 5.93
C GLU A 188 -13.62 1.47 5.32
N VAL A 189 -12.55 0.89 5.84
CA VAL A 189 -11.17 1.15 5.41
C VAL A 189 -10.42 -0.16 5.25
N LEU A 190 -9.29 -0.15 4.56
CA LEU A 190 -8.38 -1.28 4.50
C LEU A 190 -7.37 -1.25 5.64
N TYR A 191 -7.02 -2.42 6.15
CA TYR A 191 -6.03 -2.62 7.19
C TYR A 191 -5.02 -3.71 6.84
N TRP A 192 -3.84 -3.62 7.44
CA TRP A 192 -2.88 -4.72 7.50
C TRP A 192 -3.24 -5.68 8.63
N TYR A 193 -3.07 -6.97 8.38
CA TYR A 193 -3.32 -8.07 9.30
C TYR A 193 -2.07 -8.91 9.49
N ASP A 194 -1.94 -9.57 10.63
CA ASP A 194 -0.87 -10.51 10.89
C ASP A 194 -1.19 -11.92 10.39
N GLY A 195 -0.28 -12.87 10.63
CA GLY A 195 -0.41 -14.25 10.18
C GLY A 195 -1.47 -15.07 10.92
N GLN A 196 -2.04 -14.54 12.01
CA GLN A 196 -3.19 -15.14 12.71
C GLN A 196 -4.53 -14.57 12.21
N GLY A 197 -4.49 -13.53 11.37
CA GLY A 197 -5.68 -12.82 10.92
C GLY A 197 -6.10 -11.72 11.90
N ASP A 198 -5.24 -11.33 12.83
CA ASP A 198 -5.50 -10.21 13.74
C ASP A 198 -5.08 -8.89 13.07
N ARG A 199 -5.92 -7.87 13.23
CA ARG A 199 -5.70 -6.55 12.63
C ARG A 199 -4.58 -5.83 13.37
N HIS A 200 -3.66 -5.22 12.62
CA HIS A 200 -2.71 -4.30 13.21
C HIS A 200 -3.42 -3.01 13.66
N LEU A 201 -3.20 -2.64 14.92
CA LEU A 201 -3.74 -1.42 15.49
C LEU A 201 -3.02 -0.19 14.92
N ALA A 202 -3.79 0.84 14.58
CA ALA A 202 -3.26 2.15 14.26
C ALA A 202 -2.62 2.81 15.50
N ALA A 203 -1.74 3.78 15.29
CA ALA A 203 -0.95 4.38 16.38
C ALA A 203 -1.81 4.99 17.50
N ASP A 204 -2.94 5.61 17.15
CA ASP A 204 -3.90 6.16 18.12
C ASP A 204 -4.64 5.08 18.91
N GLU A 205 -4.97 3.95 18.28
CA GLU A 205 -5.55 2.77 18.96
C GLU A 205 -4.53 2.15 19.94
N GLN A 206 -3.26 2.07 19.55
CA GLN A 206 -2.18 1.56 20.43
C GLN A 206 -2.04 2.41 21.68
N VAL A 207 -2.05 3.75 21.54
CA VAL A 207 -1.96 4.67 22.69
C VAL A 207 -3.16 4.50 23.62
N GLU A 208 -4.37 4.33 23.10
CA GLU A 208 -5.57 4.10 23.92
C GLU A 208 -5.48 2.78 24.69
N VAL A 209 -5.05 1.70 24.03
CA VAL A 209 -4.86 0.38 24.68
C VAL A 209 -3.81 0.48 25.79
N GLU A 210 -2.64 1.06 25.51
CA GLU A 210 -1.59 1.24 26.51
C GLU A 210 -2.06 2.10 27.70
N ARG A 211 -2.86 3.15 27.45
CA ARG A 211 -3.43 3.98 28.51
C ARG A 211 -4.36 3.16 29.41
N GLN A 212 -5.27 2.39 28.81
CA GLN A 212 -6.22 1.56 29.55
C GLN A 212 -5.52 0.45 30.34
N GLU A 213 -4.50 -0.19 29.78
CA GLU A 213 -3.70 -1.19 30.48
C GLU A 213 -2.94 -0.58 31.66
N ARG A 214 -2.33 0.59 31.46
CA ARG A 214 -1.66 1.33 32.52
C ARG A 214 -2.62 1.69 33.65
N GLU A 215 -3.81 2.20 33.32
CA GLU A 215 -4.85 2.53 34.32
C GLU A 215 -5.27 1.28 35.12
N ARG A 216 -5.53 0.16 34.45
CA ARG A 216 -5.88 -1.12 35.11
C ARG A 216 -4.77 -1.65 36.02
N LEU A 217 -3.51 -1.53 35.60
CA LEU A 217 -2.37 -1.94 36.42
C LEU A 217 -2.22 -1.05 37.66
N LEU A 218 -2.40 0.26 37.53
CA LEU A 218 -2.37 1.19 38.65
C LEU A 218 -3.49 0.90 39.67
N GLU A 219 -4.70 0.60 39.20
CA GLU A 219 -5.80 0.17 40.06
C GLU A 219 -5.48 -1.13 40.80
N ARG A 220 -4.88 -2.10 40.10
CA ARG A 220 -4.48 -3.38 40.70
C ARG A 220 -3.39 -3.22 41.76
N LEU A 221 -2.41 -2.33 41.53
CA LEU A 221 -1.37 -2.00 42.52
C LEU A 221 -1.98 -1.36 43.77
N ARG A 222 -2.87 -0.38 43.58
CA ARG A 222 -3.60 0.27 44.69
C ARG A 222 -4.42 -0.75 45.49
N ALA A 223 -5.08 -1.70 44.82
CA ALA A 223 -5.83 -2.77 45.48
C ALA A 223 -4.94 -3.74 46.29
N MET A 224 -3.67 -3.89 45.91
CA MET A 224 -2.67 -4.65 46.67
C MET A 224 -2.01 -3.83 47.79
N GLY A 225 -2.43 -2.57 47.99
CA GLY A 225 -1.85 -1.67 48.99
C GLY A 225 -0.48 -1.10 48.60
N ILE A 226 -0.08 -1.24 47.33
CA ILE A 226 1.15 -0.65 46.80
C ILE A 226 0.79 0.73 46.25
N ASN A 227 1.41 1.79 46.79
CA ASN A 227 1.27 3.12 46.22
C ASN A 227 2.13 3.21 44.95
N PRO A 228 1.53 3.43 43.76
CA PRO A 228 2.30 3.47 42.51
C PRO A 228 3.29 4.63 42.43
N GLU A 229 3.10 5.68 43.21
CA GLU A 229 4.02 6.82 43.29
C GLU A 229 5.35 6.45 43.95
N ASP A 230 5.39 5.34 44.72
CA ASP A 230 6.60 4.87 45.39
C ASP A 230 7.52 4.05 44.46
N LEU A 231 7.10 3.80 43.21
CA LEU A 231 7.82 3.00 42.19
C LEU A 231 8.52 3.85 41.11
N GLN A 232 8.49 5.18 41.22
CA GLN A 232 9.22 6.11 40.34
C GLN A 232 10.67 6.31 40.79
#